data_AF-A0A6C8Y4G5-F1
#
_entry.id   AF-A0A6C8Y4G5-F1
#
_cell.length_a   1.000
_cell.length_b   1.000
_cell.length_c   1.000
_cell.angle_alpha   90.00
_cell.angle_beta   90.00
_cell.angle_gamma   90.00
#
_symmetry.space_group_name_H-M   'P 1'
#
loop_
_entity.id
_entity.type
_entity.pdbx_description
1 polymer ?
#
loop_
_entity_poly.entity_id
_entity_poly.type
_entity_poly.pdbx_seq_one_letter_code
_entity_poly.pdbx_strand_id
1 'polypeptide(L)'
;MSNPVEALIGWLKHYDVEQQYEIAFLICTIHPGTYDTDIFDQGKTLANLYGMLESSVSGTHKDLGYIISFRAIFDFLFTEKRGSKEGWDRTARLFDSVINDPNPPENRPVSMVQHAQEMKDNLPERMALWFDICDSWKKLKESELSDASLEIWHDTYIFSEI
;
A
#
# COMPACT_ATOMS: atom_id res chain seq x y z
N MET A 1 21.83 12.18 -5.26
CA MET A 1 20.58 12.16 -4.48
C MET A 1 19.72 11.08 -5.08
N SER A 2 19.10 10.21 -4.27
CA SER A 2 18.14 9.24 -4.82
C SER A 2 16.86 9.98 -5.20
N ASN A 3 16.27 9.63 -6.33
CA ASN A 3 14.93 10.10 -6.68
C ASN A 3 13.94 9.42 -5.72
N PRO A 4 13.13 10.17 -4.95
CA PRO A 4 12.13 9.62 -4.03
C PRO A 4 11.20 8.60 -4.69
N VAL A 5 10.84 8.82 -5.96
CA VAL A 5 10.01 7.91 -6.75
C VAL A 5 10.72 6.58 -7.01
N GLU A 6 11.99 6.63 -7.40
CA GLU A 6 12.80 5.43 -7.62
C GLU A 6 13.03 4.65 -6.32
N ALA A 7 13.23 5.35 -5.21
CA ALA A 7 13.34 4.73 -3.89
C ALA A 7 12.05 4.01 -3.49
N LEU A 8 10.89 4.63 -3.73
CA LEU A 8 9.58 4.01 -3.50
C LEU A 8 9.34 2.79 -4.39
N ILE A 9 9.65 2.88 -5.69
CA ILE A 9 9.55 1.75 -6.61
C ILE A 9 10.49 0.62 -6.18
N GLY A 10 11.72 0.95 -5.80
CA GLY A 10 12.71 -0.02 -5.31
C GLY A 10 12.23 -0.72 -4.04
N TRP A 11 11.64 0.03 -3.10
CA TRP A 11 11.04 -0.51 -1.89
C TRP A 11 9.87 -1.46 -2.20
N LEU A 12 8.97 -1.10 -3.12
CA LEU A 12 7.88 -1.99 -3.55
C LEU A 12 8.41 -3.28 -4.17
N LYS A 13 9.36 -3.17 -5.12
CA LYS A 13 9.94 -4.31 -5.85
C LYS A 13 10.78 -5.24 -4.96
N HIS A 14 11.12 -4.84 -3.73
CA HIS A 14 11.81 -5.68 -2.76
C HIS A 14 10.93 -6.82 -2.23
N TYR A 15 9.61 -6.65 -2.20
CA TYR A 15 8.67 -7.65 -1.69
C TYR A 15 8.18 -8.58 -2.80
N ASP A 16 7.61 -9.74 -2.43
CA ASP A 16 7.04 -10.64 -3.43
C ASP A 16 5.80 -10.03 -4.11
N VAL A 17 5.47 -10.56 -5.28
CA VAL A 17 4.40 -10.05 -6.15
C VAL A 17 3.04 -9.98 -5.44
N GLU A 18 2.79 -10.88 -4.47
CA GLU A 18 1.56 -10.90 -3.69
C GLU A 18 1.45 -9.67 -2.78
N GLN A 19 2.52 -9.26 -2.10
CA GLN A 19 2.50 -8.09 -1.23
C GLN A 19 2.49 -6.80 -2.04
N GLN A 20 3.23 -6.77 -3.15
CA GLN A 20 3.14 -5.68 -4.11
C GLN A 20 1.69 -5.49 -4.56
N TYR A 21 1.00 -6.59 -4.88
CA TYR A 21 -0.40 -6.56 -5.30
C TYR A 21 -1.33 -6.14 -4.17
N GLU A 22 -1.15 -6.63 -2.95
CA GLU A 22 -1.99 -6.24 -1.81
C GLU A 22 -1.88 -4.73 -1.52
N ILE A 23 -0.67 -4.17 -1.61
CA ILE A 23 -0.44 -2.72 -1.52
C ILE A 23 -1.11 -2.00 -2.68
N ALA A 24 -0.87 -2.44 -3.92
CA ALA A 24 -1.41 -1.82 -5.11
C ALA A 24 -2.95 -1.85 -5.13
N PHE A 25 -3.56 -2.98 -4.77
CA PHE A 25 -5.00 -3.14 -4.69
C PHE A 25 -5.63 -2.06 -3.82
N LEU A 26 -5.12 -1.86 -2.60
CA LEU A 26 -5.72 -0.89 -1.70
C LEU A 26 -5.34 0.56 -2.05
N ILE A 27 -4.10 0.82 -2.46
CA ILE A 27 -3.68 2.17 -2.87
C ILE A 27 -4.48 2.64 -4.09
N CYS A 28 -4.57 1.82 -5.14
CA CYS A 28 -5.23 2.18 -6.39
C CYS A 28 -6.74 2.46 -6.23
N THR A 29 -7.38 1.96 -5.17
CA THR A 29 -8.81 2.22 -4.90
C THR A 29 -9.11 3.66 -4.48
N ILE A 30 -8.11 4.40 -3.97
CA ILE A 30 -8.33 5.74 -3.41
C ILE A 30 -7.29 6.78 -3.83
N HIS A 31 -6.16 6.36 -4.41
CA HIS A 31 -5.12 7.29 -4.81
C HIS A 31 -5.57 8.16 -6.01
N PRO A 32 -5.38 9.49 -5.98
CA PRO A 32 -5.87 10.39 -7.04
C PRO A 32 -5.16 10.22 -8.38
N GLY A 33 -3.99 9.55 -8.39
CA GLY A 33 -3.20 9.28 -9.59
C GLY A 33 -3.56 7.98 -10.33
N THR A 34 -4.48 7.18 -9.81
CA THR A 34 -4.86 5.88 -10.39
C THR A 34 -6.26 5.90 -10.96
N TYR A 35 -6.50 5.12 -12.02
CA TYR A 35 -7.80 4.99 -12.66
C TYR A 35 -8.33 3.56 -12.46
N ASP A 36 -9.52 3.48 -11.87
CA ASP A 36 -10.17 2.22 -11.51
C ASP A 36 -10.78 1.57 -12.75
N THR A 37 -10.15 0.51 -13.25
CA THR A 37 -10.65 -0.22 -14.45
C THR A 37 -10.75 -1.72 -14.25
N ASP A 38 -9.92 -2.32 -13.41
CA ASP A 38 -9.98 -3.75 -13.07
C ASP A 38 -9.05 -4.09 -11.88
N ILE A 39 -9.36 -3.58 -10.68
CA ILE A 39 -8.49 -3.77 -9.49
C ILE A 39 -8.30 -5.24 -9.07
N PHE A 40 -9.12 -6.17 -9.57
CA PHE A 40 -9.00 -7.60 -9.26
C PHE A 40 -8.03 -8.34 -10.18
N ASP A 41 -7.63 -7.73 -11.30
CA ASP A 41 -6.56 -8.24 -12.15
C ASP A 41 -5.21 -7.81 -11.57
N GLN A 42 -4.44 -8.77 -11.04
CA GLN A 42 -3.15 -8.53 -10.42
C GLN A 42 -2.17 -7.81 -11.36
N GLY A 43 -2.10 -8.25 -12.62
CA GLY A 43 -1.17 -7.69 -13.60
C GLY A 43 -1.50 -6.24 -13.94
N LYS A 44 -2.77 -5.95 -14.21
CA LYS A 44 -3.24 -4.58 -14.49
C LYS A 44 -3.11 -3.67 -13.28
N THR A 45 -3.43 -4.17 -12.08
CA THR A 45 -3.35 -3.37 -10.84
C THR A 45 -1.92 -2.96 -10.52
N LEU A 46 -0.98 -3.90 -10.66
CA LEU A 46 0.44 -3.60 -10.52
C LEU A 46 0.92 -2.65 -11.63
N ALA A 47 0.52 -2.88 -12.89
CA ALA A 47 0.87 -1.99 -13.99
C ALA A 47 0.33 -0.57 -13.78
N ASN A 48 -0.88 -0.42 -13.22
CA ASN A 48 -1.47 0.88 -12.89
C ASN A 48 -0.67 1.59 -11.79
N LEU A 49 -0.32 0.88 -10.71
CA LEU A 49 0.49 1.46 -9.64
C LEU A 49 1.87 1.90 -10.16
N TYR A 50 2.58 1.00 -10.84
CA TYR A 50 3.92 1.30 -11.34
C TYR A 50 3.89 2.35 -12.44
N GLY A 51 2.92 2.31 -13.36
CA GLY A 51 2.76 3.33 -14.39
C GLY A 51 2.53 4.72 -13.80
N MET A 52 1.73 4.83 -12.75
CA MET A 52 1.55 6.09 -12.02
C MET A 52 2.88 6.55 -11.40
N LEU A 53 3.59 5.68 -10.67
CA LEU A 53 4.86 6.03 -10.04
C LEU A 53 5.93 6.41 -11.07
N GLU A 54 6.13 5.60 -12.10
CA GLU A 54 7.09 5.83 -13.17
C GLU A 54 6.78 7.10 -13.97
N SER A 55 5.50 7.49 -14.11
CA SER A 55 5.13 8.77 -14.70
C SER A 55 5.45 9.98 -13.82
N SER A 56 5.74 9.77 -12.53
CA SER A 56 5.97 10.82 -11.53
C SER A 56 7.46 11.17 -11.36
N VAL A 57 8.36 10.58 -12.15
CA VAL A 57 9.82 10.77 -11.99
C VAL A 57 10.29 12.19 -12.31
N SER A 58 9.48 12.99 -12.99
CA SER A 58 9.81 14.34 -13.44
C SER A 58 9.82 15.41 -12.35
N GLY A 59 9.36 15.12 -11.13
CA GLY A 59 9.46 16.06 -10.00
C GLY A 59 8.55 17.29 -10.09
N THR A 60 7.54 17.26 -10.96
CA THR A 60 6.55 18.35 -11.07
C THR A 60 5.74 18.49 -9.78
N HIS A 61 5.03 19.62 -9.60
CA HIS A 61 4.12 19.78 -8.45
C HIS A 61 3.08 18.65 -8.35
N LYS A 62 2.63 18.12 -9.49
CA LYS A 62 1.70 17.01 -9.55
C LYS A 62 2.33 15.72 -9.02
N ASP A 63 3.58 15.48 -9.40
CA ASP A 63 4.35 14.30 -8.99
C ASP A 63 4.60 14.32 -7.48
N LEU A 64 4.98 15.47 -6.93
CA LEU A 64 5.11 15.67 -5.49
C LEU A 64 3.78 15.38 -4.76
N GLY A 65 2.67 15.89 -5.29
CA GLY A 65 1.33 15.63 -4.75
C GLY A 65 0.97 14.14 -4.74
N TYR A 66 1.36 13.39 -5.77
CA TYR A 66 1.16 11.94 -5.82
C TYR A 66 1.99 11.21 -4.77
N ILE A 67 3.27 11.54 -4.61
CA ILE A 67 4.12 10.88 -3.59
C ILE A 67 3.64 11.18 -2.17
N ILE A 68 3.25 12.42 -1.88
CA ILE A 68 2.65 12.79 -0.59
C ILE A 68 1.34 12.02 -0.35
N SER A 69 0.50 11.91 -1.39
CA SER A 69 -0.77 11.17 -1.30
C SER A 69 -0.54 9.69 -1.05
N PHE A 70 0.40 9.06 -1.77
CA PHE A 70 0.80 7.67 -1.52
C PHE A 70 1.22 7.49 -0.07
N ARG A 71 2.09 8.38 0.44
CA ARG A 71 2.60 8.31 1.81
C ARG A 71 1.48 8.37 2.84
N ALA A 72 0.59 9.34 2.70
CA ALA A 72 -0.54 9.53 3.61
C ALA A 72 -1.53 8.36 3.56
N ILE A 73 -1.83 7.88 2.35
CA ILE A 73 -2.73 6.74 2.16
C ILE A 73 -2.12 5.47 2.76
N PHE A 74 -0.82 5.24 2.56
CA PHE A 74 -0.16 4.07 3.12
C PHE A 74 -0.26 4.08 4.65
N ASP A 75 0.06 5.20 5.29
CA ASP A 75 -0.05 5.37 6.74
C ASP A 75 -1.49 5.11 7.23
N PHE A 76 -2.48 5.67 6.53
CA PHE A 76 -3.90 5.51 6.86
C PHE A 76 -4.41 4.07 6.73
N LEU A 77 -4.00 3.36 5.68
CA LEU A 77 -4.50 2.02 5.39
C LEU A 77 -3.76 0.92 6.13
N PHE A 78 -2.44 1.06 6.30
CA PHE A 78 -1.58 -0.05 6.70
C PHE A 78 -0.95 0.15 8.07
N THR A 79 -0.35 1.31 8.35
CA THR A 79 0.50 1.46 9.55
C THR A 79 -0.22 1.12 10.85
N GLU A 80 -1.42 1.66 11.08
CA GLU A 80 -2.16 1.35 12.31
C GLU A 80 -2.85 -0.02 12.27
N LYS A 81 -3.31 -0.45 11.10
CA LYS A 81 -4.16 -1.64 10.96
C LYS A 81 -3.36 -2.94 10.84
N ARG A 82 -2.16 -2.86 10.27
CA ARG A 82 -1.30 -3.99 9.90
C ARG A 82 0.12 -3.87 10.47
N GLY A 83 0.52 -2.70 10.94
CA GLY A 83 1.81 -2.48 11.62
C GLY A 83 1.78 -2.66 13.14
N SER A 84 0.64 -3.04 13.73
CA SER A 84 0.51 -3.24 15.18
C SER A 84 -0.20 -4.54 15.52
N LYS A 85 0.16 -5.14 16.66
CA LYS A 85 -0.51 -6.33 17.17
C LYS A 85 -1.99 -6.06 17.42
N GLU A 86 -2.32 -4.89 17.95
CA GLU A 86 -3.69 -4.47 18.21
C GLU A 86 -4.52 -4.38 16.92
N GLY A 87 -3.90 -3.95 15.81
CA GLY A 87 -4.50 -3.98 14.47
C GLY A 87 -4.83 -5.39 14.01
N TRP A 88 -3.89 -6.32 14.18
CA TRP A 88 -4.10 -7.74 13.87
C TRP A 88 -5.13 -8.40 14.78
N ASP A 89 -5.17 -8.08 16.06
CA ASP A 89 -6.19 -8.58 16.99
C ASP A 89 -7.61 -8.10 16.60
N ARG A 90 -7.75 -6.90 16.02
CA ARG A 90 -9.03 -6.43 15.44
C ARG A 90 -9.38 -7.22 14.18
N THR A 91 -8.40 -7.42 13.30
CA THR A 91 -8.57 -8.20 12.05
C THR A 91 -8.97 -9.65 12.33
N ALA A 92 -8.33 -10.31 13.31
CA ALA A 92 -8.67 -11.67 13.72
C ALA A 92 -10.11 -11.77 14.23
N ARG A 93 -10.54 -10.81 15.07
CA ARG A 93 -11.93 -10.73 15.55
C ARG A 93 -12.93 -10.53 14.42
N LEU A 94 -12.57 -9.76 13.39
CA LEU A 94 -13.41 -9.59 12.21
C LEU A 94 -13.55 -10.92 11.46
N PHE A 95 -12.46 -11.65 11.21
CA PHE A 95 -12.55 -12.98 10.59
C PHE A 95 -13.37 -13.96 11.43
N ASP A 96 -13.20 -13.96 12.75
CA ASP A 96 -14.02 -14.77 13.66
C ASP A 96 -15.51 -14.45 13.56
N SER A 97 -15.87 -13.17 13.41
CA SER A 97 -17.26 -12.75 13.24
C SER A 97 -17.84 -13.21 11.90
N VAL A 98 -17.04 -13.26 10.84
CA VAL A 98 -17.47 -13.75 9.52
C VAL A 98 -17.65 -15.27 9.52
N ILE A 99 -16.72 -16.00 10.14
CA ILE A 99 -16.73 -17.46 10.20
C ILE A 99 -17.87 -17.97 11.08
N ASN A 100 -18.08 -17.34 12.23
CA ASN A 100 -19.01 -17.81 13.26
C ASN A 100 -20.31 -17.01 13.33
N ASP A 101 -20.68 -16.27 12.28
CA ASP A 101 -21.90 -15.48 12.30
C ASP A 101 -23.13 -16.39 12.50
N PRO A 102 -23.89 -16.26 13.59
CA PRO A 102 -25.08 -17.07 13.82
C PRO A 102 -26.24 -16.70 12.88
N ASN A 103 -26.19 -15.53 12.24
CA ASN A 103 -27.23 -15.02 11.33
C ASN A 103 -26.60 -14.49 10.03
N PRO A 104 -25.97 -15.34 9.21
CA PRO A 104 -25.35 -14.90 7.98
C PRO A 104 -26.41 -14.36 6.99
N PRO A 105 -26.12 -13.31 6.20
CA PRO A 105 -26.97 -12.90 5.09
C PRO A 105 -27.27 -14.07 4.17
N GLU A 106 -28.50 -14.19 3.68
CA GLU A 106 -28.93 -15.30 2.81
C GLU A 106 -28.04 -15.46 1.56
N ASN A 107 -27.48 -14.36 1.07
CA ASN A 107 -26.61 -14.33 -0.10
C ASN A 107 -25.11 -14.30 0.24
N ARG A 108 -24.70 -14.70 1.46
CA ARG A 108 -23.28 -14.75 1.82
C ARG A 108 -22.55 -15.77 0.94
N PRO A 109 -21.52 -15.37 0.17
CA PRO A 109 -20.75 -16.31 -0.62
C PRO A 109 -19.97 -17.27 0.28
N VAL A 110 -19.98 -18.58 -0.04
CA VAL A 110 -19.15 -19.58 0.66
C VAL A 110 -17.66 -19.21 0.58
N SER A 111 -17.24 -18.65 -0.54
CA SER A 111 -15.88 -18.15 -0.76
C SER A 111 -15.46 -17.08 0.25
N MET A 112 -16.39 -16.29 0.79
CA MET A 112 -16.08 -15.29 1.81
C MET A 112 -15.67 -15.94 3.14
N VAL A 113 -16.35 -17.01 3.55
CA VAL A 113 -16.03 -17.76 4.77
C VAL A 113 -14.73 -18.54 4.61
N GLN A 114 -14.54 -19.17 3.45
CA GLN A 114 -13.29 -19.86 3.11
C GLN A 114 -12.10 -18.90 3.16
N HIS A 115 -12.23 -17.73 2.52
CA HIS A 115 -11.19 -16.71 2.55
C HIS A 115 -10.88 -16.23 3.98
N ALA A 116 -11.91 -15.98 4.80
CA ALA A 116 -11.71 -15.59 6.20
C ALA A 116 -10.97 -16.68 7.01
N GLN A 117 -11.26 -17.95 6.75
CA GLN A 117 -10.57 -19.08 7.39
C GLN A 117 -9.11 -19.17 6.95
N GLU A 118 -8.83 -19.09 5.65
CA GLU A 118 -7.47 -19.08 5.10
C GLU A 118 -6.63 -17.92 5.67
N MET A 119 -7.22 -16.74 5.78
CA MET A 119 -6.57 -15.56 6.34
C MET A 119 -6.27 -15.72 7.84
N LYS A 120 -7.12 -16.45 8.57
CA LYS A 120 -6.94 -16.75 9.99
C LYS A 120 -5.88 -17.84 10.20
N ASP A 121 -5.86 -18.87 9.36
CA ASP A 121 -4.90 -19.98 9.46
C ASP A 121 -3.47 -19.49 9.21
N ASN A 122 -3.30 -18.53 8.30
CA ASN A 122 -2.00 -17.93 7.96
C ASN A 122 -1.69 -16.63 8.75
N LEU A 123 -2.48 -16.28 9.76
CA LEU A 123 -2.39 -14.99 10.45
C LEU A 123 -1.01 -14.70 11.05
N PRO A 124 -0.31 -15.65 11.72
CA PRO A 124 0.99 -15.36 12.33
C PRO A 124 2.06 -14.96 11.30
N GLU A 125 2.11 -15.67 10.17
CA GLU A 125 3.06 -15.41 9.10
C GLU A 125 2.75 -14.08 8.40
N ARG A 126 1.47 -13.82 8.12
CA ARG A 126 1.02 -12.54 7.55
C ARG A 126 1.31 -11.37 8.47
N MET A 127 1.12 -11.54 9.78
CA MET A 127 1.42 -10.51 10.77
C MET A 127 2.91 -10.16 10.79
N ALA A 128 3.79 -11.17 10.85
CA ALA A 128 5.24 -10.95 10.83
C ALA A 128 5.68 -10.21 9.57
N LEU A 129 5.19 -10.64 8.41
CA LEU A 129 5.48 -9.99 7.13
C LEU A 129 5.04 -8.52 7.09
N TRP A 130 3.84 -8.23 7.59
CA TRP A 130 3.32 -6.86 7.59
C TRP A 130 4.01 -5.96 8.62
N PHE A 131 4.52 -6.51 9.72
CA PHE A 131 5.39 -5.77 10.64
C PHE A 131 6.69 -5.37 9.93
N ASP A 132 7.33 -6.30 9.23
CA ASP A 132 8.55 -6.01 8.46
C ASP A 132 8.29 -4.97 7.35
N ILE A 133 7.17 -5.08 6.64
CA ILE A 133 6.74 -4.07 5.66
C ILE A 133 6.57 -2.69 6.31
N CYS A 134 5.86 -2.61 7.44
CA CYS A 134 5.60 -1.34 8.11
C CYS A 134 6.87 -0.71 8.71
N ASP A 135 7.77 -1.52 9.25
CA ASP A 135 9.06 -1.05 9.77
C ASP A 135 9.98 -0.57 8.65
N SER A 136 10.01 -1.27 7.52
CA SER A 136 10.74 -0.85 6.32
C SER A 136 10.15 0.42 5.71
N TRP A 137 8.82 0.50 5.62
CA TRP A 137 8.10 1.71 5.20
C TRP A 137 8.47 2.91 6.07
N LYS A 138 8.49 2.73 7.39
CA LYS A 138 8.88 3.79 8.33
C LYS A 138 10.29 4.32 8.03
N LYS A 139 11.26 3.43 7.79
CA LYS A 139 12.64 3.81 7.45
C LYS A 139 12.69 4.61 6.15
N LEU A 140 12.05 4.12 5.09
CA LEU A 140 11.93 4.81 3.79
C LEU A 140 11.32 6.20 3.96
N LYS A 141 10.25 6.29 4.77
CA LYS A 141 9.55 7.54 5.08
C LYS A 141 10.41 8.56 5.82
N GLU A 142 11.23 8.09 6.76
CA GLU A 142 12.13 8.92 7.54
C GLU A 142 13.42 9.31 6.80
N SER A 143 13.63 8.78 5.58
CA SER A 143 14.83 9.03 4.77
C SER A 143 14.48 9.52 3.36
N GLU A 144 14.39 8.66 2.34
CA GLU A 144 14.20 9.08 0.95
C GLU A 144 12.84 9.74 0.67
N LEU A 145 11.82 9.43 1.47
CA LEU A 145 10.48 10.04 1.38
C LEU A 145 10.20 11.05 2.50
N SER A 146 11.24 11.52 3.19
CA SER A 146 11.11 12.57 4.21
C SER A 146 10.73 13.91 3.56
N ASP A 147 10.08 14.80 4.32
CA ASP A 147 9.69 16.12 3.80
C ASP A 147 10.88 16.89 3.23
N ALA A 148 12.04 16.82 3.88
CA ALA A 148 13.27 17.45 3.40
C ALA A 148 13.77 16.83 2.08
N SER A 149 13.74 15.50 1.95
CA SER A 149 14.12 14.83 0.70
C SER A 149 13.18 15.17 -0.45
N LEU A 150 11.88 15.25 -0.18
CA LEU A 150 10.87 15.62 -1.17
C LEU A 150 10.99 17.09 -1.59
N GLU A 151 11.27 18.00 -0.65
CA GLU A 151 11.52 19.42 -0.92
C GLU A 151 12.76 19.60 -1.81
N ILE A 152 13.90 19.01 -1.43
CA ILE A 152 15.13 19.07 -2.22
C ILE A 152 14.92 18.50 -3.63
N TRP A 153 14.24 17.36 -3.73
CA TRP A 153 13.92 16.75 -5.01
C TRP A 153 13.08 17.70 -5.85
N HIS A 154 11.97 18.22 -5.31
CA HIS A 154 11.08 19.11 -6.03
C HIS A 154 11.75 20.42 -6.48
N ASP A 155 12.53 21.04 -5.61
CA ASP A 155 13.28 22.27 -5.90
C ASP A 155 14.28 22.06 -7.04
N THR A 156 14.92 20.88 -7.09
CA THR A 156 15.85 20.53 -8.17
C THR A 156 15.19 20.63 -9.54
N TYR A 157 13.91 20.28 -9.67
CA TYR A 157 13.20 20.36 -10.94
C TYR A 157 12.63 21.76 -11.22
N ILE A 158 12.10 22.46 -10.20
CA ILE A 158 11.62 23.84 -10.37
C ILE A 158 12.73 24.77 -10.86
N PHE A 159 13.91 24.71 -10.25
CA PHE A 159 15.01 25.60 -10.60
C PHE A 159 15.84 25.13 -11.81
N SER A 160 15.57 23.93 -12.32
CA SER A 160 16.18 23.45 -13.57
C SER A 160 15.47 23.93 -14.85
N GLU A 161 14.25 24.47 -14.71
CA GLU A 161 13.46 25.03 -15.82
C GLU A 161 13.62 26.56 -15.99
N ILE A 162 14.55 27.19 -15.26
CA ILE A 162 14.91 28.63 -15.36
C ILE A 162 16.33 28.77 -15.94
#